data_AF-A0A3C1AAA8-F1
#
_entry.id   AF-A0A3C1AAA8-F1
#
_cell.length_a   1.000
_cell.length_b   1.000
_cell.length_c   1.000
_cell.angle_alpha   90.00
_cell.angle_beta   90.00
_cell.angle_gamma   90.00
#
_symmetry.space_group_name_H-M   'P 1'
#
loop_
_entity.id
_entity.type
_entity.pdbx_description
1 polymer ?
#
loop_
_entity_poly.entity_id
_entity_poly.type
_entity_poly.pdbx_seq_one_letter_code
_entity_poly.pdbx_strand_id
1 'polypeptide(L)'
;LLFYLGIVQVVVKALAWLLAKTLKISGAESLCTAGNIFLGQTEAPLMIKPYLPSMSRSEIFLVMTAGMATMAGGVLAAYISFLGGDDPAQRLVFAKHLLSASVMAAPGAVVISKILVPQTESVDKTVKIPKERIGNNVLDAISNGATEGLKLAANVAAMLLVFVAFIAMANFILNDLIGHYLGINDWIAAQTSGRYKGLTLQFILGYSLAPLMWLIGVNIHDITLVGSLLGEKVIMTEFVGYISLANYKAAGLFFEYKSIIISTYLLCGFANFASIGIQIGGIGSLAPNQKSQLAAFGFRSLIAGTLSALFSSTIIGMITL
;
A
#
# COMPACT_ATOMS: atom_id res chain seq x y z
N LEU A 1 5.51 13.61 -17.44
CA LEU A 1 4.82 14.02 -18.70
C LEU A 1 3.32 14.30 -18.55
N LEU A 2 2.45 13.31 -18.27
CA LEU A 2 0.98 13.53 -18.27
C LEU A 2 0.51 14.60 -17.26
N PHE A 3 1.24 14.75 -16.15
CA PHE A 3 1.04 15.85 -15.21
C PHE A 3 1.40 17.21 -15.83
N TYR A 4 2.53 17.33 -16.53
CA TYR A 4 2.89 18.58 -17.23
C TYR A 4 1.84 18.96 -18.29
N LEU A 5 1.30 17.97 -19.01
CA LEU A 5 0.25 18.16 -20.02
C LEU A 5 -1.14 18.48 -19.45
N GLY A 6 -1.33 18.45 -18.12
CA GLY A 6 -2.63 18.74 -17.51
C GLY A 6 -3.61 17.58 -17.48
N ILE A 7 -3.28 16.42 -18.06
CA ILE A 7 -4.20 15.29 -18.22
C ILE A 7 -4.55 14.67 -16.86
N VAL A 8 -3.54 14.44 -16.02
CA VAL A 8 -3.74 13.89 -14.66
C VAL A 8 -4.61 14.82 -13.84
N GLN A 9 -4.42 16.14 -13.96
CA GLN A 9 -5.19 17.13 -13.22
C GLN A 9 -6.67 17.11 -13.59
N VAL A 10 -7.03 16.88 -14.86
CA VAL A 10 -8.44 16.77 -15.27
C VAL A 10 -9.10 15.58 -14.59
N VAL A 11 -8.48 14.40 -14.65
CA VAL A 11 -9.01 13.16 -14.06
C VAL A 11 -9.08 13.29 -12.53
N VAL A 12 -7.99 13.74 -11.91
CA VAL A 12 -7.91 13.91 -10.45
C VAL A 12 -8.89 14.96 -9.96
N LYS A 13 -9.12 16.05 -10.71
CA LYS A 13 -10.14 17.06 -10.34
C LYS A 13 -11.55 16.47 -10.32
N ALA A 14 -11.89 15.65 -11.31
CA ALA A 14 -13.20 15.01 -11.39
C ALA A 14 -13.42 14.04 -10.21
N LEU A 15 -12.42 13.20 -9.91
CA LEU A 15 -12.45 12.27 -8.78
C LEU A 15 -12.48 13.00 -7.44
N ALA A 16 -11.68 14.05 -7.28
CA ALA A 16 -11.66 14.88 -6.08
C ALA A 16 -13.01 15.60 -5.87
N TRP A 17 -13.63 16.08 -6.95
CA TRP A 17 -14.97 16.65 -6.85
C TRP A 17 -16.00 15.61 -6.41
N LEU A 18 -15.92 14.39 -6.97
CA LEU A 18 -16.81 13.28 -6.59
C LEU A 18 -16.66 12.92 -5.11
N LEU A 19 -15.42 12.72 -4.63
CA LEU A 19 -15.12 12.41 -3.24
C LEU A 19 -15.57 13.54 -2.30
N ALA A 20 -15.27 14.80 -2.63
CA ALA A 20 -15.65 15.95 -1.81
C ALA A 20 -17.18 16.09 -1.71
N LYS A 21 -17.91 15.84 -2.80
CA LYS A 21 -19.37 15.94 -2.83
C LYS A 21 -20.05 14.77 -2.10
N THR A 22 -19.59 13.55 -2.33
CA THR A 22 -20.23 12.33 -1.79
C THR A 22 -19.86 12.08 -0.33
N LEU A 23 -18.58 12.24 0.03
CA LEU A 23 -18.06 11.97 1.38
C LEU A 23 -17.98 13.23 2.25
N LYS A 24 -18.33 14.40 1.69
CA LYS A 24 -18.39 15.71 2.39
C LYS A 24 -17.06 16.15 3.03
N ILE A 25 -15.94 15.69 2.48
CA ILE A 25 -14.56 16.05 2.88
C ILE A 25 -14.09 17.35 2.23
N SER A 26 -12.98 17.91 2.74
CA SER A 26 -12.43 19.16 2.21
C SER A 26 -11.89 19.02 0.79
N GLY A 27 -11.84 20.13 0.05
CA GLY A 27 -11.34 20.14 -1.33
C GLY A 27 -9.86 19.74 -1.43
N ALA A 28 -9.04 20.12 -0.44
CA ALA A 28 -7.62 19.80 -0.40
C ALA A 28 -7.39 18.32 -0.09
N GLU A 29 -7.97 17.79 0.99
CA GLU A 29 -7.79 16.38 1.33
C GLU A 29 -8.39 15.44 0.27
N SER A 30 -9.48 15.88 -0.38
CA SER A 30 -10.06 15.17 -1.52
C SER A 30 -9.14 15.16 -2.74
N LEU A 31 -8.51 16.28 -3.07
CA LEU A 31 -7.56 16.37 -4.17
C LEU A 31 -6.34 15.47 -3.94
N CYS A 32 -5.80 15.47 -2.73
CA CYS A 32 -4.68 14.59 -2.37
C CYS A 32 -5.09 13.11 -2.42
N THR A 33 -6.27 12.76 -1.90
CA THR A 33 -6.78 11.39 -1.90
C THR A 33 -7.02 10.88 -3.32
N ALA A 34 -7.60 11.70 -4.19
CA ALA A 34 -7.77 11.36 -5.60
C ALA A 34 -6.42 11.29 -6.35
N GLY A 35 -5.46 12.16 -6.01
CA GLY A 35 -4.11 12.11 -6.55
C GLY A 35 -3.38 10.82 -6.22
N ASN A 36 -3.52 10.35 -4.97
CA ASN A 36 -2.93 9.12 -4.45
C ASN A 36 -3.37 7.83 -5.18
N ILE A 37 -4.45 7.86 -5.95
CA ILE A 37 -4.84 6.73 -6.83
C ILE A 37 -3.76 6.47 -7.91
N PHE A 38 -3.06 7.52 -8.32
CA PHE A 38 -2.08 7.48 -9.41
C PHE A 38 -0.65 7.84 -8.96
N LEU A 39 -0.55 8.69 -7.96
CA LEU A 39 0.69 9.21 -7.40
C LEU A 39 1.01 8.53 -6.08
N GLY A 40 2.28 8.50 -5.69
CA GLY A 40 2.66 7.93 -4.41
C GLY A 40 2.43 8.89 -3.24
N GLN A 41 2.68 8.35 -2.04
CA GLN A 41 2.44 9.01 -0.76
C GLN A 41 3.22 10.32 -0.55
N THR A 42 4.27 10.56 -1.34
CA THR A 42 5.09 11.79 -1.30
C THR A 42 4.79 12.75 -2.44
N GLU A 43 4.28 12.25 -3.56
CA GLU A 43 3.99 13.05 -4.75
C GLU A 43 2.58 13.66 -4.71
N ALA A 44 1.58 12.92 -4.20
CA ALA A 44 0.22 13.44 -4.12
C ALA A 44 0.10 14.69 -3.21
N PRO A 45 0.77 14.76 -2.03
CA PRO A 45 0.77 15.96 -1.19
C PRO A 45 1.34 17.21 -1.88
N LEU A 46 2.19 17.06 -2.90
CA LEU A 46 2.71 18.19 -3.68
C LEU A 46 1.57 18.96 -4.37
N MET A 47 0.52 18.27 -4.79
CA MET A 47 -0.66 18.89 -5.43
C MET A 47 -1.42 19.83 -4.51
N ILE A 48 -1.25 19.68 -3.20
CA ILE A 48 -1.92 20.47 -2.17
C ILE A 48 -0.92 21.21 -1.28
N LYS A 49 0.34 21.35 -1.73
CA LYS A 49 1.41 21.98 -0.95
C LYS A 49 1.01 23.30 -0.29
N PRO A 50 0.32 24.25 -0.96
CA PRO A 50 -0.08 25.51 -0.32
C PRO A 50 -1.06 25.35 0.85
N TYR A 51 -1.80 24.24 0.92
CA TYR A 51 -2.83 23.98 1.93
C TYR A 51 -2.29 23.22 3.14
N LEU A 52 -1.24 22.39 2.97
CA LEU A 52 -0.70 21.54 4.03
C LEU A 52 -0.41 22.30 5.35
N PRO A 53 0.16 23.53 5.36
CA PRO A 53 0.45 24.22 6.62
C PRO A 53 -0.80 24.54 7.45
N SER A 54 -1.95 24.75 6.81
CA SER A 54 -3.21 25.16 7.46
C SER A 54 -4.22 24.03 7.64
N MET A 55 -3.89 22.81 7.23
CA MET A 55 -4.81 21.67 7.36
C MET A 55 -5.05 21.27 8.81
N SER A 56 -6.28 20.86 9.10
CA SER A 56 -6.71 20.34 10.39
C SER A 56 -6.00 19.02 10.72
N ARG A 57 -6.18 18.55 11.96
CA ARG A 57 -5.73 17.22 12.40
C ARG A 57 -6.32 16.09 11.57
N SER A 58 -7.62 16.16 11.28
CA SER A 58 -8.31 15.12 10.51
C SER A 58 -7.98 15.18 9.02
N GLU A 59 -7.69 16.38 8.50
CA GLU A 59 -7.23 16.57 7.12
C GLU A 59 -5.83 16.01 6.88
N ILE A 60 -4.87 16.34 7.74
CA ILE A 60 -3.52 15.78 7.69
C ILE A 60 -3.54 14.26 7.89
N PHE A 61 -4.38 13.76 8.80
CA PHE A 61 -4.51 12.33 9.02
C PHE A 61 -5.03 11.60 7.77
N LEU A 62 -5.97 12.19 7.03
CA LEU A 62 -6.43 11.62 5.77
C LEU A 62 -5.34 11.65 4.69
N VAL A 63 -4.58 12.75 4.57
CA VAL A 63 -3.45 12.82 3.62
C VAL A 63 -2.47 11.66 3.85
N MET A 64 -2.12 11.40 5.11
CA MET A 64 -1.23 10.29 5.48
C MET A 64 -1.87 8.92 5.19
N THR A 65 -3.11 8.74 5.63
CA THR A 65 -3.86 7.48 5.47
C THR A 65 -4.05 7.12 4.00
N ALA A 66 -4.44 8.08 3.16
CA ALA A 66 -4.62 7.89 1.73
C ALA A 66 -3.30 7.48 1.06
N GLY A 67 -2.18 8.12 1.43
CA GLY A 67 -0.86 7.75 0.92
C GLY A 67 -0.45 6.31 1.28
N MET A 68 -0.83 5.82 2.47
CA MET A 68 -0.55 4.43 2.86
C MET A 68 -1.53 3.42 2.27
N ALA A 69 -2.77 3.84 1.98
CA ALA A 69 -3.81 2.96 1.48
C ALA A 69 -3.67 2.67 -0.03
N THR A 70 -3.14 3.61 -0.80
CA THR A 70 -3.05 3.50 -2.27
C THR A 70 -1.64 3.17 -2.75
N MET A 71 -1.51 2.94 -4.06
CA MET A 71 -0.22 2.69 -4.71
C MET A 71 0.06 3.70 -5.82
N ALA A 72 1.34 3.93 -6.08
CA ALA A 72 1.79 4.78 -7.18
C ALA A 72 1.75 4.02 -8.52
N GLY A 73 1.37 4.72 -9.59
CA GLY A 73 1.43 4.17 -10.94
C GLY A 73 2.83 3.74 -11.38
N GLY A 74 3.88 4.33 -10.80
CA GLY A 74 5.27 3.99 -11.12
C GLY A 74 5.69 2.57 -10.71
N VAL A 75 5.06 2.00 -9.69
CA VAL A 75 5.36 0.63 -9.20
C VAL A 75 4.35 -0.41 -9.70
N LEU A 76 3.20 0.04 -10.20
CA LEU A 76 2.11 -0.80 -10.71
C LEU A 76 2.59 -1.79 -11.79
N ALA A 77 3.45 -1.33 -12.71
CA ALA A 77 4.00 -2.17 -13.78
C ALA A 77 4.85 -3.34 -13.25
N ALA A 78 5.58 -3.14 -12.15
CA ALA A 78 6.34 -4.21 -11.51
C ALA A 78 5.41 -5.27 -10.95
N TYR A 79 4.35 -4.88 -10.25
CA TYR A 79 3.38 -5.83 -9.66
C TYR A 79 2.60 -6.60 -10.72
N ILE A 80 2.20 -5.93 -11.82
CA ILE A 80 1.61 -6.60 -12.99
C ILE A 80 2.57 -7.66 -13.54
N SER A 81 3.87 -7.34 -13.63
CA SER A 81 4.88 -8.26 -14.13
C SER A 81 5.13 -9.43 -13.17
N PHE A 82 5.19 -9.19 -11.86
CA PHE A 82 5.37 -10.24 -10.85
C PHE A 82 4.22 -11.26 -10.88
N LEU A 83 2.98 -10.79 -10.95
CA LEU A 83 1.81 -11.67 -10.86
C LEU A 83 1.42 -12.30 -12.21
N GLY A 84 1.56 -11.52 -13.29
CA GLY A 84 1.25 -11.94 -14.65
C GLY A 84 2.34 -12.74 -15.35
N GLY A 85 3.58 -12.72 -14.84
CA GLY A 85 4.71 -13.38 -15.50
C GLY A 85 4.89 -12.85 -16.91
N ASP A 86 5.12 -13.73 -17.89
CA ASP A 86 5.22 -13.39 -19.32
C ASP A 86 3.91 -13.53 -20.11
N ASP A 87 2.82 -13.96 -19.45
CA ASP A 87 1.52 -14.14 -20.09
C ASP A 87 0.77 -12.80 -20.20
N PRO A 88 0.52 -12.29 -21.42
CA PRO A 88 -0.20 -11.02 -21.61
C PRO A 88 -1.64 -11.05 -21.07
N ALA A 89 -2.32 -12.20 -21.10
CA ALA A 89 -3.69 -12.33 -20.59
C ALA A 89 -3.70 -12.23 -19.06
N GLN A 90 -2.77 -12.88 -18.38
CA GLN A 90 -2.62 -12.77 -16.92
C GLN A 90 -2.20 -11.36 -16.51
N ARG A 91 -1.26 -10.73 -17.22
CA ARG A 91 -0.89 -9.32 -16.98
C ARG A 91 -2.10 -8.40 -17.08
N LEU A 92 -2.98 -8.59 -18.07
CA LEU A 92 -4.20 -7.81 -18.20
C LEU A 92 -5.18 -8.04 -17.03
N VAL A 93 -5.33 -9.27 -16.56
CA VAL A 93 -6.17 -9.59 -15.39
C VAL A 93 -5.66 -8.87 -14.15
N PHE A 94 -4.38 -9.00 -13.82
CA PHE A 94 -3.81 -8.34 -12.63
C PHE A 94 -3.75 -6.82 -12.78
N ALA A 95 -3.54 -6.27 -13.97
CA ALA A 95 -3.64 -4.84 -14.22
C ALA A 95 -5.02 -4.28 -13.86
N LYS A 96 -6.10 -4.98 -14.25
CA LYS A 96 -7.48 -4.62 -13.89
C LYS A 96 -7.66 -4.65 -12.38
N HIS A 97 -7.26 -5.74 -11.72
CA HIS A 97 -7.41 -5.88 -10.27
C HIS A 97 -6.62 -4.82 -9.49
N LEU A 98 -5.36 -4.57 -9.84
CA LEU A 98 -4.52 -3.58 -9.15
C LEU A 98 -5.03 -2.15 -9.35
N LEU A 99 -5.50 -1.81 -10.57
CA LEU A 99 -6.12 -0.50 -10.83
C LEU A 99 -7.41 -0.33 -10.03
N SER A 100 -8.27 -1.36 -10.03
CA SER A 100 -9.49 -1.38 -9.23
C SER A 100 -9.19 -1.25 -7.73
N ALA A 101 -8.18 -1.96 -7.22
CA ALA A 101 -7.76 -1.88 -5.83
C ALA A 101 -7.31 -0.45 -5.45
N SER A 102 -6.52 0.22 -6.30
CA SER A 102 -6.09 1.61 -6.06
C SER A 102 -7.28 2.58 -6.02
N VAL A 103 -8.24 2.44 -6.94
CA VAL A 103 -9.45 3.27 -6.96
C VAL A 103 -10.34 3.01 -5.74
N MET A 104 -10.51 1.75 -5.32
CA MET A 104 -11.29 1.37 -4.14
C MET A 104 -10.66 1.81 -2.82
N ALA A 105 -9.32 1.84 -2.76
CA ALA A 105 -8.59 2.24 -1.57
C ALA A 105 -8.80 3.72 -1.21
N ALA A 106 -9.09 4.60 -2.18
CA ALA A 106 -9.35 6.01 -1.94
C ALA A 106 -10.58 6.28 -1.03
N PRO A 107 -11.81 5.85 -1.37
CA PRO A 107 -12.95 5.99 -0.46
C PRO A 107 -12.79 5.16 0.82
N GLY A 108 -12.14 3.99 0.77
CA GLY A 108 -11.81 3.20 1.97
C GLY A 108 -10.92 3.97 2.95
N ALA A 109 -9.91 4.67 2.45
CA ALA A 109 -9.02 5.51 3.24
C ALA A 109 -9.78 6.65 3.90
N VAL A 110 -10.72 7.29 3.18
CA VAL A 110 -11.58 8.34 3.74
C VAL A 110 -12.40 7.79 4.91
N VAL A 111 -13.11 6.69 4.71
CA VAL A 111 -13.97 6.09 5.74
C VAL A 111 -13.15 5.76 6.99
N ILE A 112 -12.07 4.99 6.84
CA ILE A 112 -11.24 4.57 7.98
C ILE A 112 -10.58 5.77 8.66
N SER A 113 -10.07 6.73 7.88
CA SER A 113 -9.43 7.93 8.41
C SER A 113 -10.38 8.75 9.27
N LYS A 114 -11.61 8.98 8.78
CA LYS A 114 -12.63 9.78 9.49
C LYS A 114 -13.25 9.05 10.68
N ILE A 115 -13.21 7.71 10.73
CA ILE A 115 -13.55 6.95 11.94
C ILE A 115 -12.48 7.15 13.02
N LEU A 116 -11.20 7.06 12.66
CA LEU A 116 -10.08 7.12 13.61
C LEU A 116 -9.75 8.54 14.07
N VAL A 117 -9.87 9.53 13.18
CA VAL A 117 -9.67 10.95 13.47
C VAL A 117 -10.78 11.75 12.78
N PRO A 118 -11.95 11.90 13.45
CA PRO A 118 -13.08 12.65 12.90
C PRO A 118 -12.76 14.13 12.66
N GLN A 119 -13.39 14.70 11.64
CA GLN A 119 -13.31 16.14 11.36
C GLN A 119 -14.27 16.89 12.30
N THR A 120 -13.74 17.74 13.16
CA THR A 120 -14.51 18.55 14.12
C THR A 120 -14.68 20.00 13.68
N GLU A 121 -13.81 20.49 12.80
CA GLU A 121 -13.82 21.86 12.29
C GLU A 121 -14.58 21.93 10.96
N SER A 122 -15.09 23.11 10.60
CA SER A 122 -15.69 23.31 9.26
C SER A 122 -14.64 23.18 8.17
N VAL A 123 -15.05 22.65 7.02
CA VAL A 123 -14.16 22.42 5.87
C VAL A 123 -14.64 23.17 4.63
N ASP A 124 -13.70 23.77 3.88
CA ASP A 124 -13.95 24.25 2.53
C ASP A 124 -13.92 23.06 1.56
N LYS A 125 -15.05 22.76 0.93
CA LYS A 125 -15.20 21.67 -0.03
C LYS A 125 -14.76 22.06 -1.45
N THR A 126 -14.34 23.31 -1.64
CA THR A 126 -13.94 23.83 -2.95
C THR A 126 -12.63 23.20 -3.39
N VAL A 127 -12.68 22.37 -4.43
CA VAL A 127 -11.48 21.76 -5.04
C VAL A 127 -10.77 22.80 -5.90
N LYS A 128 -9.65 23.32 -5.39
CA LYS A 128 -8.74 24.22 -6.12
C LYS A 128 -7.44 23.50 -6.40
N ILE A 129 -7.06 23.42 -7.67
CA ILE A 129 -5.75 22.91 -8.07
C ILE A 129 -4.81 24.12 -8.18
N PRO A 130 -3.71 24.18 -7.40
CA PRO A 130 -2.71 25.21 -7.55
C PRO A 130 -2.19 25.26 -8.99
N LYS A 131 -1.99 26.45 -9.54
CA LYS A 131 -1.47 26.64 -10.90
C LYS A 131 0.06 26.47 -11.00
N GLU A 132 0.71 26.02 -9.93
CA GLU A 132 2.15 25.76 -9.93
C GLU A 132 2.47 24.70 -11.00
N ARG A 133 3.25 25.09 -12.01
CA ARG A 133 3.60 24.21 -13.12
C ARG A 133 4.67 23.22 -12.65
N ILE A 134 4.43 21.93 -12.86
CA ILE A 134 5.47 20.90 -12.71
C ILE A 134 6.25 20.84 -14.04
N GLY A 135 7.45 21.42 -14.06
CA GLY A 135 8.35 21.42 -15.21
C GLY A 135 8.17 22.61 -16.15
N ASN A 136 9.24 22.97 -16.86
CA ASN A 136 9.29 24.11 -17.76
C ASN A 136 8.77 23.76 -19.17
N ASN A 137 9.10 22.56 -19.66
CA ASN A 137 8.73 22.06 -20.98
C ASN A 137 8.55 20.53 -20.98
N VAL A 138 8.09 19.98 -22.10
CA VAL A 138 7.84 18.53 -22.27
C VAL A 138 9.11 17.71 -22.01
N LEU A 139 10.25 18.13 -22.55
CA LEU A 139 11.52 17.41 -22.39
C LEU A 139 11.99 17.45 -20.94
N ASP A 140 11.90 18.61 -20.29
CA ASP A 140 12.18 18.78 -18.86
C ASP A 140 11.29 17.86 -18.00
N ALA A 141 9.99 17.77 -18.31
CA ALA A 141 9.07 16.88 -17.61
C ALA A 141 9.29 15.38 -17.88
N ILE A 142 9.95 15.01 -18.98
CA ILE A 142 10.38 13.63 -19.28
C ILE A 142 11.69 13.35 -18.55
N SER A 143 12.69 14.22 -18.67
CA SER A 143 14.01 14.08 -18.05
C SER A 143 13.90 13.98 -16.53
N ASN A 144 13.17 14.88 -15.88
CA ASN A 144 12.96 14.83 -14.43
C ASN A 144 12.21 13.54 -14.02
N GLY A 145 11.19 13.15 -14.79
CA GLY A 145 10.46 11.91 -14.53
C GLY A 145 11.35 10.65 -14.65
N ALA A 146 12.26 10.63 -15.63
CA ALA A 146 13.22 9.55 -15.81
C ALA A 146 14.27 9.49 -14.68
N THR A 147 14.80 10.65 -14.26
CA THR A 147 15.76 10.72 -13.14
C THR A 147 15.12 10.28 -11.83
N GLU A 148 13.90 10.75 -11.52
CA GLU A 148 13.18 10.31 -10.33
C GLU A 148 12.81 8.82 -10.40
N GLY A 149 12.42 8.32 -11.58
CA GLY A 149 12.20 6.89 -11.82
C GLY A 149 13.44 6.03 -11.59
N LEU A 150 14.62 6.49 -12.05
CA LEU A 150 15.88 5.80 -11.82
C LEU A 150 16.25 5.74 -10.33
N LYS A 151 16.10 6.86 -9.61
CA LYS A 151 16.31 6.91 -8.15
C LYS A 151 15.37 5.96 -7.43
N LEU A 152 14.09 5.95 -7.81
CA LEU A 152 13.10 5.03 -7.25
C LEU A 152 13.51 3.57 -7.50
N ALA A 153 13.88 3.22 -8.73
CA ALA A 153 14.30 1.86 -9.08
C ALA A 153 15.55 1.41 -8.29
N ALA A 154 16.56 2.28 -8.17
CA ALA A 154 17.76 2.01 -7.39
C ALA A 154 17.46 1.82 -5.90
N ASN A 155 16.59 2.67 -5.33
CA ASN A 155 16.14 2.55 -3.95
C ASN A 155 15.40 1.24 -3.71
N VAL A 156 14.47 0.86 -4.61
CA VAL A 156 13.74 -0.40 -4.51
C VAL A 156 14.70 -1.60 -4.60
N ALA A 157 15.66 -1.58 -5.52
CA ALA A 157 16.64 -2.66 -5.65
C ALA A 157 17.49 -2.83 -4.39
N ALA A 158 18.02 -1.73 -3.84
CA ALA A 158 18.80 -1.74 -2.60
C ALA A 158 17.94 -2.22 -1.41
N MET A 159 16.72 -1.71 -1.29
CA MET A 159 15.78 -2.08 -0.23
C MET A 159 15.42 -3.56 -0.28
N LEU A 160 15.14 -4.11 -1.47
CA LEU A 160 14.85 -5.54 -1.65
C LEU A 160 16.03 -6.42 -1.24
N LEU A 161 17.25 -6.05 -1.61
CA LEU A 161 18.45 -6.77 -1.20
C LEU A 161 18.56 -6.84 0.33
N VAL A 162 18.36 -5.71 1.01
CA VAL A 162 18.42 -5.62 2.48
C VAL A 162 17.31 -6.47 3.12
N PHE A 163 16.06 -6.36 2.65
CA PHE A 163 14.96 -7.13 3.26
C PHE A 163 15.08 -8.63 3.03
N VAL A 164 15.52 -9.08 1.86
CA VAL A 164 15.79 -10.50 1.62
C VAL A 164 16.88 -11.00 2.58
N ALA A 165 17.95 -10.24 2.79
CA ALA A 165 19.00 -10.59 3.74
C ALA A 165 18.47 -10.65 5.19
N PHE A 166 17.62 -9.70 5.60
CA PHE A 166 17.02 -9.71 6.94
C PHE A 166 16.02 -10.85 7.14
N ILE A 167 15.22 -11.20 6.12
CA ILE A 167 14.34 -12.37 6.18
C ILE A 167 15.18 -13.64 6.31
N ALA A 168 16.24 -13.78 5.53
CA ALA A 168 17.15 -14.93 5.62
C ALA A 168 17.81 -15.02 7.00
N MET A 169 18.31 -13.91 7.54
CA MET A 169 18.89 -13.84 8.88
C MET A 169 17.87 -14.18 9.97
N ALA A 170 16.66 -13.61 9.91
CA ALA A 170 15.59 -13.90 10.86
C ALA A 170 15.18 -15.38 10.81
N ASN A 171 15.06 -15.94 9.60
CA ASN A 171 14.75 -17.35 9.42
C ASN A 171 15.88 -18.26 9.92
N PHE A 172 17.15 -17.88 9.76
CA PHE A 172 18.27 -18.63 10.34
C PHE A 172 18.19 -18.64 11.87
N ILE A 173 17.97 -17.49 12.49
CA ILE A 173 17.84 -17.40 13.95
C ILE A 173 16.63 -18.20 14.45
N LEU A 174 15.48 -18.08 13.77
CA LEU A 174 14.25 -18.75 14.18
C LEU A 174 14.28 -20.25 13.93
N ASN A 175 14.78 -20.69 12.77
CA ASN A 175 14.73 -22.08 12.35
C ASN A 175 15.94 -22.87 12.86
N ASP A 176 17.15 -22.43 12.51
CA ASP A 176 18.38 -23.18 12.73
C ASP A 176 18.92 -23.04 14.16
N LEU A 177 18.65 -21.92 14.82
CA LEU A 177 19.02 -21.75 16.24
C LEU A 177 17.84 -22.13 17.13
N ILE A 178 16.80 -21.30 17.18
CA ILE A 178 15.72 -21.45 18.17
C ILE A 178 14.92 -22.74 17.93
N GLY A 179 14.38 -22.92 16.72
CA GLY A 179 13.49 -24.01 16.37
C GLY A 179 14.16 -25.38 16.43
N HIS A 180 15.43 -25.46 16.02
CA HIS A 180 16.22 -26.69 16.10
C HIS A 180 16.56 -27.06 17.54
N TYR A 181 17.14 -26.15 18.33
CA TYR A 181 17.55 -26.45 19.71
C TYR A 181 16.36 -26.71 20.65
N LEU A 182 15.20 -26.08 20.40
CA LEU A 182 13.98 -26.32 21.17
C LEU A 182 13.14 -27.51 20.63
N GLY A 183 13.56 -28.15 19.54
CA GLY A 183 12.86 -29.31 18.95
C GLY A 183 11.48 -28.98 18.37
N ILE A 184 11.18 -27.71 18.13
CA ILE A 184 9.85 -27.26 17.67
C ILE A 184 9.69 -27.43 16.16
N ASN A 185 10.80 -27.50 15.40
CA ASN A 185 10.74 -27.60 13.94
C ASN A 185 10.01 -28.85 13.47
N ASP A 186 10.28 -30.00 14.09
CA ASP A 186 9.63 -31.27 13.74
C ASP A 186 8.13 -31.22 14.06
N TRP A 187 7.76 -30.59 15.19
CA TRP A 187 6.36 -30.36 15.54
C TRP A 187 5.66 -29.48 14.51
N ILE A 188 6.29 -28.37 14.08
CA ILE A 188 5.75 -27.49 13.03
C ILE A 188 5.60 -28.25 11.72
N ALA A 189 6.62 -29.01 11.30
CA ALA A 189 6.56 -29.81 10.09
C ALA A 189 5.41 -30.82 10.12
N ALA A 190 5.20 -31.49 11.25
CA ALA A 190 4.10 -32.43 11.43
C ALA A 190 2.73 -31.76 11.41
N GLN A 191 2.54 -30.66 12.16
CA GLN A 191 1.26 -29.96 12.28
C GLN A 191 0.85 -29.21 11.01
N THR A 192 1.82 -28.80 10.20
CA THR A 192 1.58 -28.07 8.96
C THR A 192 1.54 -28.98 7.73
N SER A 193 1.55 -30.30 7.92
CA SER A 193 1.64 -31.30 6.85
C SER A 193 2.79 -31.02 5.86
N GLY A 194 3.93 -30.58 6.40
CA GLY A 194 5.13 -30.24 5.62
C GLY A 194 5.10 -28.88 4.92
N ARG A 195 4.03 -28.07 5.08
CA ARG A 195 3.95 -26.72 4.49
C ARG A 195 5.04 -25.80 5.03
N TYR A 196 5.34 -25.89 6.32
CA TYR A 196 6.48 -25.22 6.94
C TYR A 196 7.43 -26.27 7.49
N LYS A 197 8.71 -26.20 7.11
CA LYS A 197 9.73 -27.16 7.56
C LYS A 197 10.27 -26.86 8.96
N GLY A 198 9.83 -25.77 9.58
CA GLY A 198 10.23 -25.35 10.91
C GLY A 198 9.77 -23.93 11.22
N LEU A 199 10.29 -23.36 12.30
CA LEU A 199 9.94 -22.02 12.75
C LEU A 199 10.56 -20.98 11.80
N THR A 200 9.71 -20.22 11.11
CA THR A 200 10.13 -19.13 10.23
C THR A 200 9.33 -17.87 10.51
N LEU A 201 9.84 -16.73 10.05
CA LEU A 201 9.11 -15.47 10.10
C LEU A 201 7.75 -15.60 9.41
N GLN A 202 7.71 -16.26 8.25
CA GLN A 202 6.47 -16.53 7.52
C GLN A 202 5.48 -17.38 8.32
N PHE A 203 5.96 -18.39 9.04
CA PHE A 203 5.10 -19.20 9.91
C PHE A 203 4.49 -18.34 11.02
N ILE A 204 5.30 -17.56 11.72
CA ILE A 204 4.84 -16.70 12.82
C ILE A 204 3.80 -15.69 12.32
N LEU A 205 4.10 -14.98 11.23
CA LEU A 205 3.20 -13.98 10.64
C LEU A 205 1.91 -14.63 10.10
N GLY A 206 2.04 -15.76 9.40
CA GLY A 206 0.91 -16.51 8.86
C GLY A 206 -0.07 -16.94 9.94
N TYR A 207 0.41 -17.58 11.00
CA TYR A 207 -0.46 -18.08 12.07
C TYR A 207 -0.98 -16.98 12.99
N SER A 208 -0.20 -15.91 13.24
CA SER A 208 -0.67 -14.78 14.06
C SER A 208 -1.76 -13.96 13.37
N LEU A 209 -1.72 -13.82 12.05
CA LEU A 209 -2.68 -13.05 11.27
C LEU A 209 -3.79 -13.91 10.64
N ALA A 210 -3.71 -15.24 10.73
CA ALA A 210 -4.71 -16.18 10.21
C ALA A 210 -6.16 -15.87 10.67
N PRO A 211 -6.43 -15.55 11.96
CA PRO A 211 -7.80 -15.21 12.39
C PRO A 211 -8.36 -13.98 11.68
N LEU A 212 -7.50 -12.99 11.39
CA LEU A 212 -7.89 -11.81 10.64
C LEU A 212 -8.15 -12.13 9.17
N MET A 213 -7.38 -13.03 8.58
CA MET A 213 -7.59 -13.46 7.18
C MET A 213 -8.89 -14.24 7.02
N TRP A 214 -9.22 -15.07 8.00
CA TRP A 214 -10.52 -15.74 8.07
C TRP A 214 -11.67 -14.71 8.14
N LEU A 215 -11.53 -13.66 8.96
CA LEU A 215 -12.55 -12.60 9.11
C LEU A 215 -12.86 -11.88 7.80
N ILE A 216 -11.86 -11.64 6.95
CA ILE A 216 -12.03 -10.96 5.66
C ILE A 216 -12.49 -11.91 4.52
N GLY A 217 -12.78 -13.18 4.84
CA GLY A 217 -13.37 -14.14 3.91
C GLY A 217 -12.38 -14.95 3.08
N VAL A 218 -11.12 -15.10 3.52
CA VAL A 218 -10.15 -16.01 2.89
C VAL A 218 -10.49 -17.47 3.26
N ASN A 219 -10.34 -18.40 2.30
CA ASN A 219 -10.53 -19.82 2.54
C ASN A 219 -9.62 -20.32 3.66
N ILE A 220 -10.15 -21.16 4.57
CA ILE A 220 -9.43 -21.69 5.75
C ILE A 220 -8.09 -22.36 5.40
N HIS A 221 -7.95 -22.94 4.20
CA HIS A 221 -6.72 -23.59 3.74
C HIS A 221 -5.63 -22.59 3.32
N ASP A 222 -6.02 -21.34 3.03
CA ASP A 222 -5.15 -20.27 2.53
C ASP A 222 -4.87 -19.18 3.58
N ILE A 223 -5.61 -19.12 4.70
CA ILE A 223 -5.50 -18.02 5.70
C ILE A 223 -4.08 -17.81 6.23
N THR A 224 -3.28 -18.86 6.36
CA THR A 224 -1.89 -18.75 6.83
C THR A 224 -0.96 -18.20 5.76
N LEU A 225 -1.21 -18.50 4.48
CA LEU A 225 -0.48 -17.92 3.35
C LEU A 225 -0.82 -16.44 3.20
N VAL A 226 -2.10 -16.09 3.23
CA VAL A 226 -2.51 -14.68 3.12
C VAL A 226 -2.08 -13.88 4.36
N GLY A 227 -2.06 -14.51 5.54
CA GLY A 227 -1.60 -13.90 6.78
C GLY A 227 -0.11 -13.57 6.71
N SER A 228 0.72 -14.47 6.15
CA SER A 228 2.15 -14.19 6.00
C SER A 228 2.39 -13.04 5.02
N LEU A 229 1.62 -12.95 3.93
CA LEU A 229 1.70 -11.85 2.97
C LEU A 229 1.38 -10.49 3.61
N LEU A 230 0.35 -10.41 4.45
CA LEU A 230 0.04 -9.18 5.20
C LEU A 230 1.18 -8.80 6.16
N GLY A 231 1.71 -9.78 6.90
CA GLY A 231 2.81 -9.54 7.83
C GLY A 231 4.07 -9.05 7.12
N GLU A 232 4.44 -9.69 6.00
CA GLU A 232 5.57 -9.30 5.17
C GLU A 232 5.39 -7.88 4.63
N LYS A 233 4.18 -7.52 4.17
CA LYS A 233 3.86 -6.15 3.76
C LYS A 233 4.11 -5.15 4.88
N VAL A 234 3.55 -5.39 6.08
CA VAL A 234 3.57 -4.41 7.17
C VAL A 234 4.97 -4.21 7.75
N ILE A 235 5.70 -5.31 7.98
CA ILE A 235 7.03 -5.28 8.59
C ILE A 235 8.10 -4.86 7.58
N MET A 236 7.99 -5.34 6.35
CA MET A 236 8.91 -5.02 5.26
C MET A 236 8.24 -4.01 4.33
N THR A 237 7.79 -4.46 3.15
CA THR A 237 7.09 -3.65 2.16
C THR A 237 6.17 -4.53 1.31
N GLU A 238 5.22 -3.89 0.65
CA GLU A 238 4.34 -4.52 -0.33
C GLU A 238 5.11 -5.15 -1.50
N PHE A 239 6.29 -4.63 -1.87
CA PHE A 239 7.15 -5.25 -2.87
C PHE A 239 7.54 -6.68 -2.48
N VAL A 240 8.00 -6.86 -1.24
CA VAL A 240 8.34 -8.20 -0.71
C VAL A 240 7.09 -9.08 -0.70
N GLY A 241 5.96 -8.55 -0.24
CA GLY A 241 4.67 -9.26 -0.26
C GLY A 241 4.26 -9.71 -1.68
N TYR A 242 4.41 -8.86 -2.70
CA TYR A 242 4.07 -9.24 -4.08
C TYR A 242 5.01 -10.29 -4.67
N ILE A 243 6.30 -10.25 -4.33
CA ILE A 243 7.26 -11.30 -4.72
C ILE A 243 6.87 -12.62 -4.07
N SER A 244 6.56 -12.62 -2.77
CA SER A 244 6.07 -13.82 -2.08
C SER A 244 4.77 -14.34 -2.66
N LEU A 245 3.80 -13.46 -2.97
CA LEU A 245 2.55 -13.85 -3.63
C LEU A 245 2.80 -14.49 -4.99
N ALA A 246 3.70 -13.91 -5.79
CA ALA A 246 4.10 -14.47 -7.08
C ALA A 246 4.73 -15.86 -6.92
N ASN A 247 5.61 -16.03 -5.95
CA ASN A 247 6.25 -17.31 -5.65
C ASN A 247 5.24 -18.37 -5.18
N TYR A 248 4.32 -18.00 -4.27
CA TYR A 248 3.27 -18.91 -3.78
C TYR A 248 2.32 -19.32 -4.90
N LYS A 249 1.95 -18.38 -5.78
CA LYS A 249 1.15 -18.65 -6.98
C LYS A 249 1.89 -19.59 -7.93
N ALA A 250 3.16 -19.32 -8.24
CA ALA A 250 3.95 -20.15 -9.16
C ALA A 250 4.17 -21.58 -8.63
N ALA A 251 4.30 -21.72 -7.31
CA ALA A 251 4.42 -23.02 -6.64
C ALA A 251 3.07 -23.74 -6.44
N GLY A 252 1.94 -23.15 -6.85
CA GLY A 252 0.61 -23.77 -6.72
C GLY A 252 0.17 -23.97 -5.27
N LEU A 253 0.60 -23.10 -4.34
CA LEU A 253 0.33 -23.28 -2.91
C LEU A 253 -1.10 -22.91 -2.48
N PHE A 254 -1.76 -22.05 -3.26
CA PHE A 254 -3.12 -21.60 -2.96
C PHE A 254 -4.14 -22.68 -3.31
N PHE A 255 -5.06 -22.93 -2.39
CA PHE A 255 -6.21 -23.80 -2.59
C PHE A 255 -7.22 -23.17 -3.56
N GLU A 256 -7.45 -21.86 -3.45
CA GLU A 256 -8.37 -21.12 -4.32
C GLU A 256 -7.69 -19.97 -5.07
N TYR A 257 -8.03 -19.82 -6.36
CA TYR A 257 -7.64 -18.65 -7.14
C TYR A 257 -8.18 -17.34 -6.52
N LYS A 258 -9.34 -17.41 -5.88
CA LYS A 258 -9.94 -16.29 -5.14
C LYS A 258 -9.00 -15.71 -4.09
N SER A 259 -8.26 -16.54 -3.36
CA SER A 259 -7.30 -16.09 -2.34
C SER A 259 -6.14 -15.29 -2.93
N ILE A 260 -5.73 -15.59 -4.16
CA ILE A 260 -4.74 -14.82 -4.93
C ILE A 260 -5.29 -13.43 -5.25
N ILE A 261 -6.55 -13.34 -5.69
CA ILE A 261 -7.20 -12.06 -5.98
C ILE A 261 -7.37 -11.24 -4.70
N ILE A 262 -7.82 -11.83 -3.59
CA ILE A 262 -7.91 -11.16 -2.29
C ILE A 262 -6.53 -10.63 -1.86
N SER A 263 -5.48 -11.44 -1.99
CA SER A 263 -4.11 -11.06 -1.66
C SER A 263 -3.60 -9.91 -2.53
N THR A 264 -4.01 -9.84 -3.79
CA THR A 264 -3.68 -8.72 -4.69
C THR A 264 -4.24 -7.40 -4.15
N TYR A 265 -5.46 -7.40 -3.60
CA TYR A 265 -6.06 -6.20 -3.00
C TYR A 265 -5.47 -5.90 -1.62
N LEU A 266 -5.15 -6.94 -0.84
CA LEU A 266 -4.56 -6.82 0.48
C LEU A 266 -3.18 -6.16 0.43
N LEU A 267 -2.39 -6.53 -0.59
CA LEU A 267 -1.06 -6.01 -0.80
C LEU A 267 -1.09 -4.60 -1.43
N CYS A 268 -2.18 -4.22 -2.09
CA CYS A 268 -2.34 -2.86 -2.61
C CYS A 268 -2.28 -1.82 -1.48
N GLY A 269 -1.28 -0.94 -1.52
CA GLY A 269 -1.07 0.12 -0.53
C GLY A 269 0.33 0.11 0.09
N PHE A 270 0.85 1.29 0.40
CA PHE A 270 2.16 1.50 1.04
C PHE A 270 2.17 1.39 2.57
N ALA A 271 1.13 0.83 3.20
CA ALA A 271 1.05 0.71 4.65
C ALA A 271 2.10 -0.27 5.23
N ASN A 272 3.23 0.29 5.68
CA ASN A 272 4.35 -0.41 6.30
C ASN A 272 5.17 0.55 7.19
N PHE A 273 6.07 0.01 8.02
CA PHE A 273 6.85 0.84 8.96
C PHE A 273 7.78 1.84 8.25
N ALA A 274 8.37 1.47 7.10
CA ALA A 274 9.24 2.37 6.34
C ALA A 274 8.48 3.60 5.83
N SER A 275 7.23 3.42 5.41
CA SER A 275 6.36 4.49 4.93
C SER A 275 6.07 5.57 5.96
N ILE A 276 6.11 5.26 7.26
CA ILE A 276 6.01 6.27 8.32
C ILE A 276 7.15 7.29 8.18
N GLY A 277 8.38 6.82 8.04
CA GLY A 277 9.55 7.67 7.84
C GLY A 277 9.49 8.45 6.53
N ILE A 278 9.08 7.79 5.44
CA ILE A 278 8.91 8.41 4.12
C ILE A 278 7.90 9.57 4.17
N GLN A 279 6.77 9.41 4.83
CA GLN A 279 5.76 10.46 4.94
C GLN A 279 6.18 11.61 5.85
N ILE A 280 6.80 11.32 6.99
CA ILE A 280 7.32 12.37 7.90
C ILE A 280 8.39 13.21 7.18
N GLY A 281 9.29 12.56 6.44
CA GLY A 281 10.32 13.25 5.65
C GLY A 281 9.75 14.01 4.47
N GLY A 282 8.97 13.34 3.63
CA GLY A 282 8.40 13.90 2.41
C GLY A 282 7.39 15.01 2.68
N ILE A 283 6.29 14.71 3.39
CA ILE A 283 5.24 15.70 3.71
C ILE A 283 5.81 16.78 4.65
N GLY A 284 6.64 16.39 5.62
CA GLY A 284 7.26 17.34 6.54
C GLY A 284 8.23 18.32 5.86
N SER A 285 8.81 17.97 4.71
CA SER A 285 9.59 18.92 3.90
C SER A 285 8.71 19.97 3.22
N LEU A 286 7.45 19.63 2.91
CA LEU A 286 6.47 20.52 2.29
C LEU A 286 5.78 21.44 3.31
N ALA A 287 5.54 20.94 4.51
CA ALA A 287 4.96 21.70 5.63
C ALA A 287 5.73 21.43 6.94
N PRO A 288 6.85 22.14 7.18
CA PRO A 288 7.69 21.92 8.36
C PRO A 288 6.94 22.08 9.70
N ASN A 289 5.94 22.96 9.76
CA ASN A 289 5.11 23.17 10.94
C ASN A 289 4.24 21.95 11.30
N GLN A 290 3.99 21.03 10.36
CA GLN A 290 3.19 19.82 10.57
C GLN A 290 4.04 18.61 11.01
N LYS A 291 5.38 18.68 11.02
CA LYS A 291 6.26 17.53 11.31
C LYS A 291 5.93 16.80 12.61
N SER A 292 5.65 17.55 13.69
CA SER A 292 5.26 16.98 14.99
C SER A 292 3.96 16.18 14.89
N GLN A 293 2.99 16.71 14.16
CA GLN A 293 1.70 16.06 13.95
C GLN A 293 1.82 14.81 13.07
N LEU A 294 2.62 14.87 11.99
CA LEU A 294 2.91 13.72 11.13
C LEU A 294 3.55 12.58 11.95
N ALA A 295 4.53 12.90 12.80
CA ALA A 295 5.17 11.91 13.67
C ALA A 295 4.18 11.27 14.66
N ALA A 296 3.31 12.08 15.28
CA ALA A 296 2.29 11.59 16.21
C ALA A 296 1.25 10.67 15.52
N PHE A 297 0.99 10.87 14.23
CA PHE A 297 0.05 10.07 13.47
C PHE A 297 0.66 8.86 12.75
N GLY A 298 1.98 8.78 12.60
CA GLY A 298 2.66 7.74 11.82
C GLY A 298 2.10 6.33 12.01
N PHE A 299 2.13 5.82 13.25
CA PHE A 299 1.63 4.48 13.54
C PHE A 299 0.11 4.33 13.31
N ARG A 300 -0.68 5.34 13.68
CA ARG A 300 -2.14 5.34 13.45
C ARG A 300 -2.48 5.33 11.96
N SER A 301 -1.71 6.05 11.14
CA SER A 301 -1.90 6.10 9.69
C SER A 301 -1.53 4.77 9.02
N LEU A 302 -0.54 4.04 9.55
CA LEU A 302 -0.22 2.68 9.12
C LEU A 302 -1.37 1.72 9.39
N ILE A 303 -1.95 1.77 10.59
CA ILE A 303 -3.14 0.98 10.91
C ILE A 303 -4.29 1.35 9.97
N ALA A 304 -4.54 2.64 9.77
CA ALA A 304 -5.61 3.12 8.91
C ALA A 304 -5.45 2.66 7.45
N GLY A 305 -4.22 2.75 6.90
CA GLY A 305 -3.91 2.26 5.55
C GLY A 305 -4.08 0.74 5.43
N THR A 306 -3.65 -0.01 6.45
CA THR A 306 -3.81 -1.47 6.50
C THR A 306 -5.28 -1.87 6.55
N LEU A 307 -6.08 -1.20 7.38
CA LEU A 307 -7.53 -1.41 7.46
C LEU A 307 -8.24 -1.07 6.15
N SER A 308 -7.80 -0.03 5.43
CA SER A 308 -8.35 0.29 4.11
C SER A 308 -8.09 -0.83 3.08
N ALA A 309 -6.89 -1.43 3.11
CA ALA A 309 -6.56 -2.56 2.26
C ALA A 309 -7.39 -3.81 2.63
N LEU A 310 -7.55 -4.10 3.94
CA LEU A 310 -8.41 -5.18 4.43
C LEU A 310 -9.88 -4.99 4.03
N PHE A 311 -10.38 -3.75 4.09
CA PHE A 311 -11.73 -3.41 3.67
C PHE A 311 -11.93 -3.66 2.18
N SER A 312 -11.00 -3.20 1.33
CA SER A 312 -11.01 -3.45 -0.11
C SER A 312 -10.92 -4.95 -0.44
N SER A 313 -10.11 -5.69 0.32
CA SER A 313 -9.93 -7.15 0.22
C SER A 313 -11.21 -7.92 0.56
N THR A 314 -11.93 -7.47 1.59
CA THR A 314 -13.20 -8.05 2.00
C THR A 314 -14.25 -7.85 0.90
N ILE A 315 -14.35 -6.64 0.35
CA ILE A 315 -15.31 -6.33 -0.73
C ILE A 315 -15.03 -7.19 -1.97
N ILE A 316 -13.77 -7.27 -2.43
CA ILE A 316 -13.46 -8.10 -3.60
C ILE A 316 -13.70 -9.60 -3.32
N GLY A 317 -13.46 -10.05 -2.09
CA GLY A 317 -13.77 -11.40 -1.63
C GLY A 317 -15.28 -11.71 -1.67
N MET A 318 -16.15 -10.72 -1.51
CA MET A 318 -17.60 -10.92 -1.65
C MET A 318 -18.06 -11.00 -3.11
N ILE A 319 -17.42 -10.24 -4.00
CA ILE A 319 -17.86 -10.09 -5.40
C ILE A 319 -17.25 -11.15 -6.31
N THR A 320 -16.07 -11.68 -5.94
CA THR A 320 -15.39 -12.75 -6.67
C THR A 320 -15.94 -14.09 -6.16
N LEU A 321 -17.06 -14.52 -6.76
CA LEU A 321 -17.65 -15.86 -6.63
C LEU A 321 -17.28 -16.71 -7.85
#